data_AF-A0A835XKW4-F1
#
_entry.id   AF-A0A835XKW4-F1
#
_cell.length_a   1.000
_cell.length_b   1.000
_cell.length_c   1.000
_cell.angle_alpha   90.00
_cell.angle_beta   90.00
_cell.angle_gamma   90.00
#
_symmetry.space_group_name_H-M   'P 1'
#
loop_
_entity.id
_entity.type
_entity.pdbx_description
1 polymer ?
#
loop_
_entity_poly.entity_id
_entity_poly.type
_entity_poly.pdbx_seq_one_letter_code
_entity_poly.pdbx_strand_id
1 'polypeptide(L)'
;MRPLSIIVLVLALALGASAGGVLKKIEAPCTACKAVAAELQRRIEKEPVRNHVDLRHRLDKDGKRYGKIISYQSSELRAVELLDGLCGSMRDYGLVSPQGKKTKYWLKVKGEGSKSTDNVTRYSRDEEDARSKRLEAYCGTLVEEFEEELYEGIMKGGFDTQGVEPVLCRGIITPCPVVALGEAGAADGTAQEQGEAVEDDGSEADQSEPPESETRYIENMTIEPGPDGKIEL
;
A
#
# COMPACT_ATOMS: atom_id res chain seq x y z
N MET A 1 38.22 16.50 31.22
CA MET A 1 37.46 15.92 30.09
C MET A 1 38.38 15.84 28.89
N ARG A 2 38.64 14.63 28.38
CA ARG A 2 39.74 14.38 27.42
C ARG A 2 39.34 14.88 26.01
N PRO A 3 40.19 15.62 25.29
CA PRO A 3 39.86 16.20 23.97
C PRO A 3 39.51 15.13 22.93
N LEU A 4 40.06 13.92 23.08
CA LEU A 4 39.70 12.75 22.28
C LEU A 4 38.21 12.36 22.41
N SER A 5 37.61 12.55 23.58
CA SER A 5 36.20 12.21 23.81
C SER A 5 35.25 13.16 23.07
N ILE A 6 35.64 14.42 22.91
CA ILE A 6 34.88 15.43 22.16
C ILE A 6 35.01 15.15 20.66
N ILE A 7 36.20 14.78 20.19
CA ILE A 7 36.43 14.44 18.77
C ILE A 7 35.61 13.20 18.36
N VAL A 8 35.55 12.17 19.21
CA VAL A 8 34.72 10.97 18.95
C VAL A 8 33.22 11.29 18.94
N LEU A 9 32.76 12.17 19.83
CA LEU A 9 31.36 12.62 19.86
C LEU A 9 30.98 13.45 18.61
N VAL A 10 31.88 14.32 18.15
CA VAL A 10 31.67 15.14 16.95
C VAL A 10 31.72 14.29 15.68
N LEU A 11 32.61 13.29 15.59
CA LEU A 11 32.63 12.34 14.48
C LEU A 11 31.38 11.45 14.45
N ALA A 12 30.89 10.99 15.61
CA ALA A 12 29.65 10.20 15.69
C ALA A 12 28.40 11.00 15.26
N LEU A 13 28.37 12.31 15.51
CA LEU A 13 27.31 13.21 15.05
C LEU A 13 27.36 13.48 13.53
N ALA A 14 28.53 13.44 12.90
CA ALA A 14 28.69 13.70 11.47
C ALA A 14 28.30 12.50 10.56
N LEU A 15 28.29 11.28 11.10
CA LEU A 15 27.88 10.06 10.39
C LEU A 15 26.36 9.81 10.42
N GLY A 16 25.59 10.66 11.10
CA GLY A 16 24.13 10.54 11.23
C GLY A 16 23.31 11.26 10.16
N ALA A 17 23.93 11.79 9.09
CA ALA A 17 23.20 12.38 7.97
C ALA A 17 22.62 11.27 7.08
N SER A 18 21.52 10.69 7.55
CA SER A 18 20.71 9.67 6.88
C SER A 18 20.41 10.00 5.42
N ALA A 19 20.54 9.00 4.55
CA ALA A 19 20.23 8.97 3.13
C ALA A 19 18.73 9.17 2.79
N GLY A 20 18.11 10.25 3.30
CA GLY A 20 16.69 10.55 3.10
C GLY A 20 16.43 11.91 2.46
N GLY A 21 17.40 12.42 1.68
CA GLY A 21 17.37 13.78 1.14
C GLY A 21 16.63 13.95 -0.19
N VAL A 22 16.49 12.88 -0.99
CA VAL A 22 16.03 13.00 -2.38
C VAL A 22 14.50 12.96 -2.48
N LEU A 23 13.85 12.04 -1.76
CA LEU A 23 12.38 11.92 -1.76
C LEU A 23 11.63 13.15 -1.20
N LYS A 24 12.30 14.02 -0.44
CA LYS A 24 11.68 15.17 0.24
C LYS A 24 11.32 16.35 -0.67
N LYS A 25 11.63 16.30 -1.98
CA LYS A 25 11.43 17.43 -2.91
C LYS A 25 10.17 17.35 -3.78
N ILE A 26 9.33 16.33 -3.62
CA ILE A 26 8.07 16.21 -4.36
C ILE A 26 6.96 17.07 -3.72
N GLU A 27 6.09 17.67 -4.54
CA GLU A 27 4.89 18.34 -4.04
C GLU A 27 3.91 17.30 -3.46
N ALA A 28 3.26 17.63 -2.34
CA ALA A 28 2.28 16.76 -1.67
C ALA A 28 2.78 15.31 -1.43
N PRO A 29 3.88 15.13 -0.66
CA PRO A 29 4.65 13.89 -0.57
C PRO A 29 3.84 12.68 -0.09
N CYS A 30 2.94 12.86 0.89
CA CYS A 30 2.07 11.77 1.31
C CYS A 30 1.21 11.26 0.15
N THR A 31 0.58 12.15 -0.62
CA THR A 31 -0.26 11.73 -1.75
C THR A 31 0.55 11.22 -2.94
N ALA A 32 1.82 11.63 -3.06
CA ALA A 32 2.75 11.07 -4.04
C ALA A 32 3.06 9.60 -3.72
N CYS A 33 3.38 9.30 -2.46
CA CYS A 33 3.55 7.92 -2.02
C CYS A 33 2.27 7.10 -2.18
N LYS A 34 1.11 7.67 -1.80
CA LYS A 34 -0.18 6.99 -1.98
C LYS A 34 -0.48 6.67 -3.45
N ALA A 35 -0.03 7.49 -4.39
CA ALA A 35 -0.16 7.18 -5.82
C ALA A 35 0.65 5.93 -6.20
N VAL A 36 1.92 5.85 -5.77
CA VAL A 36 2.77 4.66 -5.98
C VAL A 36 2.16 3.43 -5.31
N ALA A 37 1.75 3.56 -4.04
CA ALA A 37 1.14 2.48 -3.28
C ALA A 37 -0.15 1.97 -3.94
N ALA A 38 -1.00 2.87 -4.45
CA ALA A 38 -2.25 2.49 -5.10
C ALA A 38 -2.03 1.75 -6.43
N GLU A 39 -0.98 2.07 -7.19
CA GLU A 39 -0.63 1.31 -8.40
C GLU A 39 -0.05 -0.05 -8.08
N LEU A 40 0.83 -0.15 -7.08
CA LEU A 40 1.37 -1.43 -6.65
C LEU A 40 0.27 -2.34 -6.07
N GLN A 41 -0.65 -1.77 -5.29
CA GLN A 41 -1.83 -2.49 -4.77
C GLN A 41 -2.69 -3.04 -5.91
N ARG A 42 -2.97 -2.22 -6.94
CA ARG A 42 -3.73 -2.67 -8.12
C ARG A 42 -3.01 -3.75 -8.93
N ARG A 43 -1.67 -3.76 -8.94
CA ARG A 43 -0.87 -4.80 -9.58
C ARG A 43 -0.93 -6.12 -8.80
N ILE A 44 -0.87 -6.06 -7.48
CA ILE A 44 -1.08 -7.22 -6.60
C ILE A 44 -2.49 -7.80 -6.80
N GLU A 45 -3.52 -6.95 -6.82
CA GLU A 45 -4.91 -7.39 -7.00
C GLU A 45 -5.19 -8.02 -8.37
N LYS A 46 -4.43 -7.63 -9.41
CA LYS A 46 -4.53 -8.16 -10.78
C LYS A 46 -3.53 -9.26 -11.08
N GLU A 47 -2.72 -9.63 -10.09
CA GLU A 47 -1.71 -10.64 -10.24
C GLU A 47 -2.34 -11.98 -10.65
N PRO A 48 -1.85 -12.63 -11.72
CA PRO A 48 -2.36 -13.94 -12.10
C PRO A 48 -2.04 -14.97 -11.01
N VAL A 49 -2.97 -15.88 -10.74
CA VAL A 49 -2.74 -16.99 -9.80
C VAL A 49 -1.64 -17.91 -10.37
N ARG A 50 -0.53 -18.06 -9.65
CA ARG A 50 0.58 -18.97 -10.01
C ARG A 50 0.98 -19.78 -8.79
N ASN A 51 1.26 -21.07 -9.00
CA ASN A 51 1.55 -22.00 -7.92
C ASN A 51 3.02 -21.96 -7.47
N HIS A 52 3.96 -22.23 -8.38
CA HIS A 52 5.37 -22.39 -8.00
C HIS A 52 6.33 -21.92 -9.10
N VAL A 53 7.53 -21.53 -8.68
CA VAL A 53 8.67 -21.23 -9.54
C VAL A 53 9.66 -22.39 -9.44
N ASP A 54 9.99 -22.98 -10.59
CA ASP A 54 10.95 -24.08 -10.70
C ASP A 54 12.37 -23.54 -10.98
N LEU A 55 13.23 -23.59 -9.98
CA LEU A 55 14.64 -23.16 -10.08
C LEU A 55 15.58 -24.33 -10.39
N ARG A 56 15.05 -25.49 -10.83
CA ARG A 56 15.86 -26.66 -11.20
C ARG A 56 16.38 -26.51 -12.63
N HIS A 57 17.50 -25.82 -12.76
CA HIS A 57 18.12 -25.53 -14.07
C HIS A 57 19.01 -26.68 -14.60
N ARG A 58 19.46 -27.62 -13.74
CA ARG A 58 20.39 -28.69 -14.12
C ARG A 58 19.74 -30.07 -14.10
N LEU A 59 19.94 -30.83 -15.18
CA LEU A 59 19.67 -32.28 -15.23
C LEU A 59 20.92 -33.06 -14.84
N ASP A 60 20.72 -34.18 -14.16
CA ASP A 60 21.79 -35.15 -13.92
C ASP A 60 21.93 -36.16 -15.07
N LYS A 61 22.92 -37.05 -14.93
CA LYS A 61 23.19 -38.13 -15.89
C LYS A 61 22.03 -39.12 -16.05
N ASP A 62 21.10 -39.14 -15.10
CA ASP A 62 19.95 -40.03 -15.02
C ASP A 62 18.65 -39.31 -15.47
N GLY A 63 18.75 -38.08 -15.99
CA GLY A 63 17.63 -37.27 -16.49
C GLY A 63 16.77 -36.62 -15.39
N LYS A 64 17.17 -36.68 -14.12
CA LYS A 64 16.46 -36.04 -13.01
C LYS A 64 16.91 -34.59 -12.84
N ARG A 65 15.94 -33.72 -12.53
CA ARG A 65 16.17 -32.31 -12.23
C ARG A 65 16.48 -32.12 -10.75
N TYR A 66 17.61 -31.48 -10.45
CA TYR A 66 17.98 -31.07 -9.10
C TYR A 66 17.87 -29.55 -8.93
N GLY A 67 17.50 -29.11 -7.72
CA GLY A 67 17.35 -27.71 -7.36
C GLY A 67 16.11 -27.46 -6.50
N LYS A 68 15.74 -26.20 -6.35
CA LYS A 68 14.65 -25.74 -5.46
C LYS A 68 13.39 -25.44 -6.28
N ILE A 69 12.24 -25.86 -5.76
CA ILE A 69 10.93 -25.34 -6.19
C ILE A 69 10.45 -24.45 -5.06
N ILE A 70 10.06 -23.21 -5.37
CA ILE A 70 9.55 -22.26 -4.38
C ILE A 70 8.15 -21.79 -4.74
N SER A 71 7.38 -21.34 -3.74
CA SER A 71 6.14 -20.64 -4.00
C SER A 71 6.41 -19.36 -4.78
N TYR A 72 5.55 -19.06 -5.76
CA TYR A 72 5.63 -17.80 -6.50
C TYR A 72 5.39 -16.59 -5.58
N GLN A 73 4.47 -16.72 -4.61
CA GLN A 73 4.16 -15.67 -3.63
C GLN A 73 5.39 -15.20 -2.84
N SER A 74 6.29 -16.13 -2.52
CA SER A 74 7.52 -15.86 -1.77
C SER A 74 8.75 -15.77 -2.69
N SER A 75 8.58 -15.50 -3.98
CA SER A 75 9.67 -15.46 -4.95
C SER A 75 10.09 -14.04 -5.28
N GLU A 76 11.39 -13.82 -5.48
CA GLU A 76 11.93 -12.56 -5.99
C GLU A 76 11.36 -12.23 -7.38
N LEU A 77 11.04 -13.26 -8.17
CA LEU A 77 10.39 -13.10 -9.48
C LEU A 77 9.06 -12.33 -9.36
N ARG A 78 8.25 -12.60 -8.34
CA ARG A 78 7.01 -11.85 -8.08
C ARG A 78 7.29 -10.36 -7.85
N ALA A 79 8.32 -10.05 -7.06
CA ALA A 79 8.70 -8.66 -6.80
C ALA A 79 9.13 -7.94 -8.08
N VAL A 80 9.96 -8.58 -8.91
CA VAL A 80 10.38 -8.03 -10.21
C VAL A 80 9.17 -7.80 -11.13
N GLU A 81 8.26 -8.79 -11.25
CA GLU A 81 7.08 -8.67 -12.11
C GLU A 81 6.12 -7.55 -11.63
N LEU A 82 5.93 -7.39 -10.32
CA LEU A 82 5.06 -6.35 -9.77
C LEU A 82 5.67 -4.94 -9.90
N LEU A 83 6.98 -4.80 -9.71
CA LEU A 83 7.68 -3.52 -9.78
C LEU A 83 7.98 -3.08 -11.22
N ASP A 84 8.04 -4.01 -12.18
CA ASP A 84 8.31 -3.69 -13.58
C ASP A 84 7.24 -2.77 -14.19
N GLY A 85 7.67 -1.64 -14.75
CA GLY A 85 6.78 -0.61 -15.29
C GLY A 85 5.89 0.09 -14.26
N LEU A 86 6.05 -0.15 -12.95
CA LEU A 86 5.28 0.52 -11.89
C LEU A 86 5.41 2.04 -12.03
N CYS A 87 6.64 2.55 -12.09
CA CYS A 87 6.88 3.99 -12.12
C CYS A 87 6.42 4.67 -13.40
N GLY A 88 6.37 3.95 -14.53
CA GLY A 88 5.79 4.47 -15.77
C GLY A 88 4.32 4.85 -15.63
N SER A 89 3.56 4.17 -14.75
CA SER A 89 2.15 4.48 -14.48
C SER A 89 1.94 5.82 -13.75
N MET A 90 2.98 6.40 -13.16
CA MET A 90 2.91 7.73 -12.53
C MET A 90 2.59 8.84 -13.54
N ARG A 91 2.78 8.58 -14.83
CA ARG A 91 2.39 9.48 -15.92
C ARG A 91 0.88 9.67 -16.09
N ASP A 92 0.09 8.80 -15.49
CA ASP A 92 -1.37 8.91 -15.45
C ASP A 92 -1.86 9.85 -14.35
N TYR A 93 -0.98 10.34 -13.48
CA TYR A 93 -1.33 11.20 -12.37
C TYR A 93 -1.08 12.68 -12.68
N GLY A 94 -1.97 13.52 -12.16
CA GLY A 94 -1.84 14.96 -12.16
C GLY A 94 -1.80 15.49 -10.74
N LEU A 95 -1.00 16.54 -10.51
CA LEU A 95 -1.07 17.32 -9.28
C LEU A 95 -2.23 18.31 -9.42
N VAL A 96 -3.23 18.17 -8.56
CA VAL A 96 -4.46 18.97 -8.63
C VAL A 96 -4.72 19.68 -7.31
N SER A 97 -5.62 20.66 -7.33
CA SER A 97 -6.13 21.32 -6.12
C SER A 97 -7.65 21.35 -6.14
N PRO A 98 -8.37 21.17 -5.01
CA PRO A 98 -9.81 21.39 -5.00
C PRO A 98 -10.12 22.82 -5.42
N GLN A 99 -11.23 23.03 -6.14
CA GLN A 99 -11.65 24.37 -6.56
C GLN A 99 -11.73 25.33 -5.36
N GLY A 100 -11.11 26.50 -5.50
CA GLY A 100 -11.07 27.53 -4.45
C GLY A 100 -10.11 27.23 -3.28
N LYS A 101 -9.40 26.10 -3.28
CA LYS A 101 -8.42 25.74 -2.25
C LYS A 101 -7.00 25.73 -2.80
N LYS A 102 -6.03 26.05 -1.93
CA LYS A 102 -4.59 26.02 -2.27
C LYS A 102 -3.93 24.66 -1.99
N THR A 103 -4.65 23.74 -1.36
CA THR A 103 -4.16 22.40 -1.01
C THR A 103 -3.97 21.57 -2.26
N LYS A 104 -2.79 20.98 -2.43
CA LYS A 104 -2.43 20.15 -3.59
C LYS A 104 -2.41 18.67 -3.23
N TYR A 105 -2.77 17.82 -4.17
CA TYR A 105 -2.65 16.36 -4.04
C TYR A 105 -2.52 15.69 -5.41
N TRP A 106 -1.94 14.49 -5.43
CA TRP A 106 -1.85 13.68 -6.64
C TRP A 106 -3.14 12.90 -6.88
N LEU A 107 -3.64 12.95 -8.11
CA LEU A 107 -4.87 12.29 -8.54
C LEU A 107 -4.60 11.52 -9.84
N LYS A 108 -5.09 10.28 -9.94
CA LYS A 108 -5.06 9.54 -11.21
C LYS A 108 -6.09 10.16 -12.16
N VAL A 109 -5.62 10.75 -13.26
CA VAL A 109 -6.44 11.50 -14.23
C VAL A 109 -6.55 10.81 -15.59
N LYS A 110 -5.82 9.71 -15.80
CA LYS A 110 -5.81 8.89 -17.02
C LYS A 110 -5.78 7.40 -16.68
N GLY A 111 -6.15 6.58 -17.65
CA GLY A 111 -6.09 5.13 -17.52
C GLY A 111 -7.16 4.57 -16.57
N GLU A 112 -7.03 3.28 -16.30
CA GLU A 112 -7.96 2.54 -15.45
C GLU A 112 -7.90 3.02 -14.00
N GLY A 113 -9.06 3.17 -13.36
CA GLY A 113 -9.16 3.70 -12.00
C GLY A 113 -8.93 5.22 -11.90
N SER A 114 -8.96 5.95 -13.02
CA SER A 114 -8.97 7.41 -13.01
C SER A 114 -10.25 7.97 -12.37
N LYS A 115 -10.13 9.13 -11.73
CA LYS A 115 -11.25 9.82 -11.06
C LYS A 115 -11.71 11.04 -11.87
N SER A 116 -12.97 11.44 -11.68
CA SER A 116 -13.47 12.69 -12.28
C SER A 116 -12.62 13.87 -11.81
N THR A 117 -12.45 14.84 -12.72
CA THR A 117 -11.69 16.07 -12.50
C THR A 117 -12.56 17.32 -12.42
N ASP A 118 -13.89 17.18 -12.32
CA ASP A 118 -14.83 18.31 -12.42
C ASP A 118 -14.71 19.29 -11.25
N ASN A 119 -14.32 18.81 -10.07
CA ASN A 119 -14.21 19.57 -8.83
C ASN A 119 -12.78 20.00 -8.49
N VAL A 120 -11.83 19.81 -9.40
CA VAL A 120 -10.42 20.16 -9.19
C VAL A 120 -9.90 21.11 -10.25
N THR A 121 -8.99 21.98 -9.83
CA THR A 121 -8.19 22.80 -10.72
C THR A 121 -6.97 22.02 -11.18
N ARG A 122 -6.77 22.03 -12.51
CA ARG A 122 -5.68 21.37 -13.22
C ARG A 122 -4.71 22.39 -13.79
N TYR A 123 -3.47 21.95 -14.00
CA TYR A 123 -2.47 22.77 -14.67
C TYR A 123 -2.63 22.72 -16.19
N SER A 124 -1.90 23.59 -16.89
CA SER A 124 -1.78 23.48 -18.34
C SER A 124 -1.15 22.13 -18.74
N ARG A 125 -1.39 21.67 -19.97
CA ARG A 125 -0.92 20.35 -20.44
C ARG A 125 0.59 20.15 -20.25
N ASP A 126 1.40 21.16 -20.56
CA ASP A 126 2.86 21.07 -20.49
C ASP A 126 3.35 21.04 -19.03
N GLU A 127 2.67 21.78 -18.16
CA GLU A 127 2.91 21.77 -16.72
C GLU A 127 2.49 20.45 -16.06
N GLU A 128 1.40 19.83 -16.51
CA GLU A 128 0.99 18.50 -16.06
C GLU A 128 2.00 17.43 -16.49
N ASP A 129 2.50 17.48 -17.72
CA ASP A 129 3.55 16.56 -18.19
C ASP A 129 4.84 16.73 -17.35
N ALA A 130 5.28 17.96 -17.11
CA ALA A 130 6.45 18.23 -16.28
C ALA A 130 6.29 17.73 -14.84
N ARG A 131 5.09 17.81 -14.26
CA ARG A 131 4.83 17.31 -12.90
C ARG A 131 4.71 15.79 -12.87
N SER A 132 4.03 15.17 -13.83
CA SER A 132 3.94 13.71 -13.88
C SER A 132 5.32 13.05 -14.09
N LYS A 133 6.23 13.69 -14.84
CA LYS A 133 7.67 13.33 -14.89
C LYS A 133 8.34 13.34 -13.52
N ARG A 134 8.03 14.33 -12.69
CA ARG A 134 8.58 14.42 -11.33
C ARG A 134 8.04 13.31 -10.43
N LEU A 135 6.78 12.93 -10.59
CA LEU A 135 6.21 11.80 -9.86
C LEU A 135 6.80 10.46 -10.32
N GLU A 136 7.00 10.27 -11.63
CA GLU A 136 7.72 9.11 -12.18
C GLU A 136 9.14 9.03 -11.61
N ALA A 137 9.89 10.14 -11.62
CA ALA A 137 11.22 10.19 -11.02
C ALA A 137 11.21 9.92 -9.51
N TYR A 138 10.21 10.45 -8.79
CA TYR A 138 10.02 10.16 -7.36
C TYR A 138 9.80 8.66 -7.11
N CYS A 139 8.96 8.00 -7.92
CA CYS A 139 8.78 6.56 -7.86
C CYS A 139 10.07 5.81 -8.17
N GLY A 140 10.83 6.24 -9.19
CA GLY A 140 12.12 5.63 -9.53
C GLY A 140 13.09 5.66 -8.34
N THR A 141 13.29 6.83 -7.74
CA THR A 141 14.10 6.96 -6.52
C THR A 141 13.56 6.13 -5.37
N LEU A 142 12.24 6.06 -5.20
CA LEU A 142 11.61 5.24 -4.15
C LEU A 142 11.92 3.75 -4.34
N VAL A 143 11.78 3.23 -5.55
CA VAL A 143 12.07 1.82 -5.85
C VAL A 143 13.56 1.53 -5.71
N GLU A 144 14.42 2.45 -6.12
CA GLU A 144 15.88 2.32 -5.98
C GLU A 144 16.35 2.39 -4.51
N GLU A 145 15.82 3.33 -3.72
CA GLU A 145 16.25 3.54 -2.33
C GLU A 145 15.70 2.46 -1.36
N PHE A 146 14.52 1.91 -1.64
CA PHE A 146 13.80 0.98 -0.75
C PHE A 146 13.55 -0.39 -1.41
N GLU A 147 14.45 -0.83 -2.30
CA GLU A 147 14.31 -2.09 -3.04
C GLU A 147 14.17 -3.28 -2.08
N GLU A 148 15.02 -3.35 -1.05
CA GLU A 148 15.03 -4.46 -0.09
C GLU A 148 13.72 -4.53 0.71
N GLU A 149 13.22 -3.39 1.21
CA GLU A 149 11.97 -3.33 1.95
C GLU A 149 10.74 -3.60 1.08
N LEU A 150 10.77 -3.18 -0.19
CA LEU A 150 9.72 -3.51 -1.17
C LEU A 150 9.69 -5.02 -1.45
N TYR A 151 10.86 -5.64 -1.65
CA TYR A 151 10.96 -7.07 -1.89
C TYR A 151 10.48 -7.85 -0.67
N GLU A 152 10.86 -7.40 0.52
CA GLU A 152 10.36 -7.97 1.77
C GLU A 152 8.84 -7.84 1.90
N GLY A 153 8.29 -6.65 1.64
CA GLY A 153 6.85 -6.38 1.72
C GLY A 153 6.03 -7.25 0.76
N ILE A 154 6.56 -7.52 -0.44
CA ILE A 154 5.95 -8.41 -1.44
C ILE A 154 6.12 -9.88 -1.04
N MET A 155 7.34 -10.33 -0.73
CA MET A 155 7.62 -11.76 -0.55
C MET A 155 7.11 -12.33 0.78
N LYS A 156 7.04 -11.51 1.84
CA LYS A 156 6.58 -11.94 3.17
C LYS A 156 5.07 -11.71 3.37
N GLY A 157 4.35 -11.22 2.37
CA GLY A 157 2.90 -11.01 2.43
C GLY A 157 2.46 -9.79 3.25
N GLY A 158 3.37 -8.87 3.57
CA GLY A 158 3.05 -7.66 4.31
C GLY A 158 2.08 -6.77 3.54
N PHE A 159 2.28 -6.62 2.23
CA PHE A 159 1.39 -5.87 1.36
C PHE A 159 0.06 -6.59 1.10
N ASP A 160 0.07 -7.91 1.01
CA ASP A 160 -1.15 -8.71 0.79
C ASP A 160 -2.10 -8.65 2.00
N THR A 161 -1.55 -8.64 3.21
CA THR A 161 -2.35 -8.71 4.46
C THR A 161 -2.76 -7.34 4.99
N GLN A 162 -1.89 -6.34 4.91
CA GLN A 162 -2.14 -5.00 5.48
C GLN A 162 -2.50 -3.95 4.42
N GLY A 163 -2.27 -4.27 3.14
CA GLY A 163 -2.31 -3.30 2.05
C GLY A 163 -0.98 -2.55 1.90
N VAL A 164 -0.69 -2.10 0.68
CA VAL A 164 0.58 -1.44 0.36
C VAL A 164 0.72 -0.09 1.07
N GLU A 165 -0.33 0.74 1.10
CA GLU A 165 -0.25 2.10 1.62
C GLU A 165 0.16 2.21 3.10
N PRO A 166 -0.45 1.48 4.05
CA PRO A 166 -0.05 1.58 5.45
C PRO A 166 1.39 1.12 5.68
N VAL A 167 1.83 0.06 4.99
CA VAL A 167 3.20 -0.45 5.13
C VAL A 167 4.20 0.49 4.47
N LEU A 168 3.98 0.89 3.22
CA LEU A 168 4.92 1.70 2.44
C LEU A 168 4.95 3.17 2.88
N CYS A 169 3.79 3.81 2.99
CA CYS A 169 3.70 5.27 3.15
C CYS A 169 3.66 5.74 4.60
N ARG A 170 3.39 4.85 5.56
CA ARG A 170 3.46 5.16 7.00
C ARG A 170 4.54 4.37 7.74
N GLY A 171 4.95 3.21 7.24
CA GLY A 171 6.00 2.37 7.85
C GLY A 171 7.39 2.61 7.27
N ILE A 172 7.57 2.34 5.97
CA ILE A 172 8.88 2.32 5.31
C ILE A 172 9.38 3.75 5.02
N ILE A 173 8.64 4.49 4.19
CA ILE A 173 9.10 5.79 3.70
C ILE A 173 8.66 6.92 4.63
N THR A 174 7.55 6.72 5.35
CA THR A 174 6.96 7.67 6.31
C THR A 174 6.59 9.09 5.79
N PRO A 175 6.23 9.33 4.51
CA PRO A 175 5.82 10.67 4.05
C PRO A 175 4.42 11.06 4.53
N CYS A 176 3.64 10.11 5.03
CA CYS A 176 2.32 10.34 5.58
C CYS A 176 2.36 10.40 7.12
N PRO A 177 1.59 11.30 7.75
CA PRO A 177 1.48 11.30 9.20
C PRO A 177 0.84 9.99 9.69
N VAL A 178 1.33 9.49 10.82
CA VAL A 178 0.63 8.46 11.58
C VAL A 178 -0.69 9.04 12.06
N VAL A 179 -1.80 8.38 11.74
CA VAL A 179 -3.11 8.77 12.26
C VAL A 179 -3.09 8.39 13.74
N ALA A 180 -2.84 9.34 14.62
CA ALA A 180 -3.10 9.14 16.04
C ALA A 180 -4.60 8.95 16.18
N LEU A 181 -5.05 7.72 16.45
CA LEU A 181 -6.42 7.45 16.84
C LEU A 181 -6.67 8.20 18.16
N GLY A 182 -7.29 9.38 18.07
CA GLY A 182 -7.63 10.21 19.22
C GLY A 182 -8.24 11.53 18.77
N GLU A 183 -9.43 11.81 19.29
CA GLU A 183 -10.18 13.09 19.20
C GLU A 183 -11.16 13.23 18.03
N ALA A 184 -12.09 12.27 17.93
CA ALA A 184 -13.46 12.63 17.58
C ALA A 184 -14.08 13.35 18.78
N GLY A 185 -14.49 14.60 18.58
CA GLY A 185 -14.99 15.51 19.59
C GLY A 185 -16.20 14.97 20.35
N ALA A 186 -16.22 15.33 21.63
CA ALA A 186 -17.28 15.08 22.59
C ALA A 186 -18.66 15.49 22.07
N ALA A 187 -19.62 14.57 22.20
CA ALA A 187 -21.03 14.88 22.34
C ALA A 187 -21.54 14.18 23.60
N ASP A 188 -21.87 15.01 24.58
CA ASP A 188 -22.67 14.76 25.78
C ASP A 188 -24.09 14.27 25.40
N GLY A 189 -24.67 13.34 26.17
CA GLY A 189 -26.04 12.86 25.95
C GLY A 189 -26.36 11.48 26.55
N THR A 190 -27.12 11.51 27.64
CA THR A 190 -27.51 10.45 28.58
C THR A 190 -28.70 9.57 28.19
N ALA A 191 -28.70 8.31 28.71
CA ALA A 191 -29.82 7.39 29.06
C ALA A 191 -30.76 6.93 27.91
N GLN A 192 -31.30 5.70 27.83
CA GLN A 192 -31.83 4.78 28.85
C GLN A 192 -32.05 3.35 28.27
N GLU A 193 -32.03 2.34 29.15
CA GLU A 193 -32.23 0.89 28.96
C GLU A 193 -33.57 0.41 28.35
N GLN A 194 -33.54 -0.80 27.74
CA GLN A 194 -34.36 -2.01 28.04
C GLN A 194 -33.92 -3.15 27.07
N GLY A 195 -33.40 -4.30 27.54
CA GLY A 195 -34.16 -5.51 27.91
C GLY A 195 -34.54 -6.31 26.65
N GLU A 196 -34.00 -7.49 26.35
CA GLU A 196 -34.45 -8.77 26.93
C GLU A 196 -33.50 -9.92 26.55
N ALA A 197 -33.31 -10.84 27.49
CA ALA A 197 -32.54 -12.08 27.38
C ALA A 197 -33.46 -13.26 27.08
N VAL A 198 -32.96 -14.27 26.35
CA VAL A 198 -33.50 -15.64 26.37
C VAL A 198 -32.30 -16.61 26.39
N GLU A 199 -32.31 -17.50 27.39
CA GLU A 199 -31.35 -18.56 27.65
C GLU A 199 -31.82 -19.91 27.07
N ASP A 200 -30.90 -20.88 27.07
CA ASP A 200 -31.06 -22.36 27.05
C ASP A 200 -31.21 -23.03 25.66
N ASP A 201 -30.61 -24.17 25.34
CA ASP A 201 -30.07 -25.30 26.12
C ASP A 201 -28.95 -25.99 25.31
N GLY A 202 -28.02 -26.66 26.00
CA GLY A 202 -26.94 -27.45 25.39
C GLY A 202 -27.34 -28.90 25.11
N SER A 203 -26.63 -29.57 24.20
CA SER A 203 -26.36 -31.02 24.26
C SER A 203 -25.29 -31.46 23.25
N GLU A 204 -24.24 -32.04 23.83
CA GLU A 204 -23.27 -33.08 23.43
C GLU A 204 -23.03 -33.56 21.96
N ALA A 205 -21.74 -33.51 21.60
CA ALA A 205 -20.87 -34.41 20.81
C ALA A 205 -21.41 -35.40 19.74
N ASP A 206 -20.86 -35.32 18.51
CA ASP A 206 -20.19 -36.46 17.83
C ASP A 206 -19.20 -35.99 16.73
N GLN A 207 -18.19 -36.81 16.45
CA GLN A 207 -17.03 -36.57 15.58
C GLN A 207 -17.28 -37.02 14.13
N SER A 208 -16.96 -36.20 13.13
CA SER A 208 -16.39 -36.66 11.83
C SER A 208 -16.11 -35.50 10.86
N GLU A 209 -14.85 -35.40 10.43
CA GLU A 209 -14.28 -34.93 9.14
C GLU A 209 -14.72 -33.59 8.49
N PRO A 210 -13.77 -32.76 7.99
CA PRO A 210 -14.05 -31.42 7.49
C PRO A 210 -14.61 -31.40 6.06
N PRO A 211 -15.68 -30.61 5.77
CA PRO A 211 -16.18 -30.44 4.41
C PRO A 211 -15.41 -29.35 3.65
N GLU A 212 -15.34 -29.53 2.33
CA GLU A 212 -14.85 -28.55 1.35
C GLU A 212 -15.55 -27.19 1.52
N SER A 213 -14.77 -26.12 1.67
CA SER A 213 -15.32 -24.77 1.81
C SER A 213 -15.74 -24.23 0.45
N GLU A 214 -17.02 -24.41 0.16
CA GLU A 214 -17.76 -23.74 -0.92
C GLU A 214 -17.76 -22.23 -0.66
N THR A 215 -17.02 -21.46 -1.46
CA THR A 215 -17.07 -19.99 -1.43
C THR A 215 -18.43 -19.53 -1.93
N ARG A 216 -19.30 -19.08 -1.01
CA ARG A 216 -20.55 -18.40 -1.37
C ARG A 216 -20.23 -17.03 -1.96
N TYR A 217 -20.48 -16.88 -3.26
CA TYR A 217 -20.65 -15.59 -3.90
C TYR A 217 -21.89 -14.91 -3.31
N ILE A 218 -21.74 -13.70 -2.76
CA ILE A 218 -22.88 -12.84 -2.45
C ILE A 218 -23.21 -12.06 -3.72
N GLU A 219 -24.08 -12.61 -4.57
CA GLU A 219 -24.79 -11.82 -5.56
C GLU A 219 -25.92 -11.05 -4.85
N ASN A 220 -25.95 -9.73 -5.06
CA ASN A 220 -26.94 -8.76 -4.59
C ASN A 220 -26.68 -8.13 -3.21
N MET A 221 -25.76 -7.16 -3.18
CA MET A 221 -25.76 -6.12 -2.16
C MET A 221 -26.51 -4.90 -2.70
N THR A 222 -27.79 -4.77 -2.34
CA THR A 222 -28.55 -3.53 -2.55
C THR A 222 -28.24 -2.59 -1.39
N ILE A 223 -27.58 -1.48 -1.67
CA ILE A 223 -27.27 -0.45 -0.67
C ILE A 223 -28.50 0.47 -0.56
N GLU A 224 -29.24 0.36 0.53
CA GLU A 224 -30.23 1.39 0.88
C GLU A 224 -29.53 2.49 1.69
N PRO A 225 -29.67 3.78 1.30
CA PRO A 225 -29.08 4.87 2.05
C PRO A 225 -29.81 5.06 3.38
N GLY A 226 -29.06 5.13 4.47
CA GLY A 226 -29.58 5.59 5.76
C GLY A 226 -30.14 7.03 5.66
N PRO A 227 -30.98 7.45 6.62
CA PRO A 227 -31.75 8.71 6.56
C PRO A 227 -30.89 9.99 6.41
N ASP A 228 -29.57 9.87 6.58
CA ASP A 228 -28.62 10.98 6.56
C ASP A 228 -27.78 11.02 5.27
N GLY A 229 -28.06 10.14 4.30
CA GLY A 229 -27.48 10.17 2.95
C GLY A 229 -25.97 9.89 2.88
N LYS A 230 -25.37 9.30 3.91
CA LYS A 230 -23.95 8.90 3.90
C LYS A 230 -23.81 7.41 3.67
N ILE A 231 -23.00 7.06 2.68
CA ILE A 231 -22.51 5.71 2.45
C ILE A 231 -21.11 5.68 3.08
N GLU A 232 -20.95 4.97 4.20
CA GLU A 232 -19.62 4.60 4.71
C GLU A 232 -19.09 3.43 3.88
N LEU A 233 -17.90 3.63 3.30
CA LEU A 233 -17.09 2.62 2.61
C LEU A 233 -15.89 2.28 3.48
#